data_AF-A0A101VUH1-F1
#
_entry.id   AF-A0A101VUH1-F1
#
_cell.length_a   1.000
_cell.length_b   1.000
_cell.length_c   1.000
_cell.angle_alpha   90.00
_cell.angle_beta   90.00
_cell.angle_gamma   90.00
#
_symmetry.space_group_name_H-M   'P 1'
#
loop_
_entity.id
_entity.type
_entity.pdbx_description
1 polymer ?
#
loop_
_entity_poly.entity_id
_entity_poly.type
_entity_poly.pdbx_seq_one_letter_code
_entity_poly.pdbx_strand_id
1 'polypeptide(L)'
;MAITPQDLSVIKGRVSNLYEAIIVSARKARKINDDTRTEFSKALGEVSTKLDDDHEERENPEQLKLSLEFERKEKPHIEAIHELVKDGIEYRYKNEK
;
A
#
# COMPACT_ATOMS: atom_id res chain seq x y z
N MET A 1 6.89 9.23 12.82
CA MET A 1 5.61 8.68 12.36
C MET A 1 4.63 8.74 13.52
N ALA A 2 3.56 9.53 13.41
CA ALA A 2 2.56 9.59 14.46
C ALA A 2 1.75 8.29 14.44
N ILE A 3 1.55 7.68 15.60
CA ILE A 3 0.70 6.50 15.74
C ILE A 3 -0.72 7.00 15.97
N THR A 4 -1.66 6.61 15.12
CA THR A 4 -3.09 6.88 15.29
C THR A 4 -3.77 5.69 15.95
N PRO A 5 -4.25 5.83 17.20
CA PRO A 5 -5.05 4.79 17.84
C PRO A 5 -6.33 4.52 17.04
N GLN A 6 -6.69 3.25 16.92
CA GLN A 6 -7.92 2.81 16.25
C GLN A 6 -8.91 2.30 17.30
N ASP A 7 -10.19 2.65 17.16
CA ASP A 7 -11.23 2.19 18.07
C ASP A 7 -11.56 0.70 17.79
N LEU A 8 -11.30 -0.13 18.80
CA LEU A 8 -11.55 -1.57 18.74
C LEU A 8 -13.04 -1.90 18.59
N SER A 9 -13.93 -1.03 19.05
CA SER A 9 -15.39 -1.22 18.96
C SER A 9 -15.84 -1.19 17.51
N VAL A 10 -15.25 -0.30 16.71
CA VAL A 10 -15.53 -0.18 15.27
C VAL A 10 -15.05 -1.41 14.52
N ILE A 11 -13.83 -1.88 14.83
CA ILE A 11 -13.27 -3.09 14.22
C ILE A 11 -14.12 -4.32 14.57
N LYS A 12 -14.49 -4.50 15.84
CA LYS A 12 -15.37 -5.60 16.27
C LYS A 12 -16.75 -5.58 15.61
N GLY A 13 -17.24 -4.42 15.18
CA GLY A 13 -18.48 -4.32 14.40
C GLY A 13 -18.39 -4.92 12.99
N ARG A 14 -17.18 -5.14 12.46
CA ARG A 14 -16.93 -5.62 11.08
C ARG A 14 -16.40 -7.05 11.02
N VAL A 15 -15.85 -7.56 12.10
CA VAL A 15 -15.20 -8.88 12.16
C VAL A 15 -15.58 -9.60 13.44
N SER A 16 -15.81 -10.90 13.33
CA SER A 16 -16.16 -11.78 14.46
C SER A 16 -15.03 -11.88 15.48
N ASN A 17 -13.77 -11.80 15.03
CA ASN A 17 -12.58 -11.98 15.86
C ASN A 17 -11.51 -10.92 15.55
N LEU A 18 -10.99 -10.30 16.62
CA LEU A 18 -9.95 -9.28 16.51
C LEU A 18 -8.63 -9.83 15.93
N TYR A 19 -8.27 -11.07 16.26
CA TYR A 19 -7.06 -11.69 15.73
C TYR A 19 -7.18 -11.94 14.22
N GLU A 20 -8.37 -12.28 13.74
CA GLU A 20 -8.63 -12.40 12.31
C GLU A 20 -8.51 -11.05 11.63
N ALA A 21 -9.06 -10.00 12.23
CA ALA A 21 -8.91 -8.62 11.77
C ALA A 21 -7.44 -8.25 11.50
N ILE A 22 -6.56 -8.59 12.45
CA ILE A 22 -5.12 -8.32 12.36
C ILE A 22 -4.52 -9.07 11.18
N ILE A 23 -4.80 -10.37 11.04
CA ILE A 23 -4.26 -11.20 9.96
C ILE A 23 -4.78 -10.75 8.60
N VAL A 24 -6.08 -10.47 8.48
CA VAL A 24 -6.73 -10.01 7.25
C VAL A 24 -6.13 -8.67 6.82
N SER A 25 -6.04 -7.70 7.74
CA SER A 25 -5.43 -6.38 7.47
C SER A 25 -3.96 -6.51 7.07
N ALA A 26 -3.19 -7.36 7.75
CA ALA A 26 -1.78 -7.57 7.43
C ALA A 26 -1.59 -8.18 6.02
N ARG A 27 -2.45 -9.13 5.63
CA ARG A 27 -2.41 -9.72 4.28
C ARG A 27 -2.84 -8.71 3.22
N LYS A 28 -3.87 -7.90 3.50
CA LYS A 28 -4.30 -6.83 2.62
C LYS A 28 -3.22 -5.77 2.42
N ALA A 29 -2.56 -5.34 3.50
CA ALA A 29 -1.45 -4.38 3.45
C ALA A 29 -0.27 -4.89 2.59
N ARG A 30 0.05 -6.20 2.65
CA ARG A 30 1.06 -6.80 1.76
C ARG A 30 0.64 -6.72 0.30
N LYS A 31 -0.61 -7.03 -0.02
CA LYS A 31 -1.13 -6.92 -1.39
C LYS A 31 -1.03 -5.49 -1.91
N ILE A 32 -1.49 -4.51 -1.14
CA ILE A 32 -1.39 -3.08 -1.48
C ILE A 32 0.08 -2.67 -1.71
N ASN A 33 0.99 -3.14 -0.86
CA ASN A 33 2.41 -2.86 -1.01
C ASN A 33 3.00 -3.46 -2.30
N ASP A 34 2.64 -4.69 -2.63
CA ASP A 34 3.11 -5.35 -3.86
C ASP A 34 2.55 -4.66 -5.11
N ASP A 35 1.28 -4.26 -5.07
CA ASP A 35 0.64 -3.47 -6.14
C ASP A 35 1.34 -2.11 -6.30
N THR A 36 1.57 -1.38 -5.21
CA THR A 36 2.28 -0.08 -5.19
C THR A 36 3.70 -0.21 -5.71
N ARG A 37 4.42 -1.27 -5.31
CA ARG A 37 5.78 -1.54 -5.79
C ARG A 37 5.79 -1.79 -7.29
N THR A 38 4.83 -2.55 -7.80
CA THR A 38 4.70 -2.84 -9.22
C THR A 38 4.40 -1.56 -10.02
N GLU A 39 3.49 -0.73 -9.53
CA GLU A 39 3.17 0.58 -10.10
C GLU A 39 4.42 1.50 -10.14
N PHE A 40 5.15 1.58 -9.03
CA PHE A 40 6.38 2.37 -8.93
C PHE A 40 7.45 1.89 -9.91
N SER A 41 7.71 0.57 -9.97
CA SER A 41 8.70 0.01 -10.88
C SER A 41 8.35 0.25 -12.35
N LYS A 42 7.06 0.17 -12.71
CA LYS A 42 6.60 0.50 -14.06
C LYS A 42 6.82 1.98 -14.40
N ALA A 43 6.39 2.87 -13.52
CA ALA A 43 6.55 4.32 -13.71
C ALA A 43 8.02 4.73 -13.79
N LEU A 44 8.88 4.11 -12.97
CA LEU A 44 10.32 4.34 -13.00
C LEU A 44 10.93 3.90 -14.35
N GLY A 45 10.52 2.74 -14.87
CA GLY A 45 10.96 2.25 -16.18
C GLY A 45 10.60 3.21 -17.32
N GLU A 46 9.37 3.75 -17.32
CA GLU A 46 8.91 4.73 -18.32
C GLU A 46 9.70 6.05 -18.27
N VAL A 47 10.15 6.47 -17.08
CA VAL A 47 10.99 7.67 -16.91
C VAL A 47 12.42 7.40 -17.38
N SER A 48 12.97 6.21 -17.11
CA SER A 48 14.32 5.82 -17.58
C SER A 48 14.40 5.71 -19.10
N THR A 49 13.39 5.16 -19.78
CA THR A 49 13.40 5.00 -21.25
C THR A 49 13.37 6.33 -22.03
N LYS A 50 12.99 7.44 -21.39
CA LYS A 50 12.97 8.77 -22.03
C LYS A 50 14.33 9.47 -22.05
N LEU A 51 15.31 8.96 -21.29
CA LEU A 51 16.60 9.61 -21.07
C LEU A 51 17.73 9.00 -21.90
N ASP A 52 17.47 7.94 -22.66
CA ASP A 52 18.45 7.29 -23.55
C ASP A 52 18.87 8.17 -24.76
N ASP A 53 18.40 9.43 -24.85
CA ASP A 53 18.91 10.47 -25.77
C ASP A 53 19.97 11.34 -25.06
N ASP A 54 21.22 10.86 -25.04
CA ASP A 54 22.48 11.63 -24.97
C ASP A 54 22.78 12.58 -23.78
N HIS A 55 22.21 12.39 -22.58
CA HIS A 55 22.71 13.10 -21.37
C HIS A 55 22.75 12.25 -20.09
N GLU A 56 23.95 11.72 -19.80
CA GLU A 56 24.32 11.13 -18.51
C GLU A 56 24.74 12.19 -17.45
N GLU A 57 24.47 11.87 -16.17
CA GLU A 57 24.99 12.52 -14.95
C GLU A 57 24.42 13.88 -14.49
N ARG A 58 23.09 14.07 -14.55
CA ARG A 58 22.41 14.99 -13.62
C ARG A 58 21.29 14.27 -12.91
N GLU A 59 21.16 14.49 -11.59
CA GLU A 59 20.02 14.01 -10.82
C GLU A 59 18.72 14.28 -11.58
N ASN A 60 18.01 13.22 -11.96
CA ASN A 60 16.85 13.35 -12.83
C ASN A 60 15.68 13.95 -12.03
N PRO A 61 15.24 15.19 -12.33
CA PRO A 61 14.16 15.83 -11.59
C PRO A 61 12.84 15.06 -11.69
N GLU A 62 12.60 14.32 -12.77
CA GLU A 62 11.39 13.50 -12.92
C GLU A 62 11.41 12.28 -11.99
N GLN A 63 12.56 11.62 -11.83
CA GLN A 63 12.71 10.50 -10.90
C GLN A 63 12.57 10.94 -9.44
N LEU A 64 13.13 12.10 -9.09
CA LEU A 64 12.97 12.68 -7.75
C LEU A 64 11.50 13.01 -7.48
N LYS A 65 10.82 13.64 -8.44
CA LYS A 65 9.39 13.94 -8.34
C LYS A 65 8.56 12.67 -8.17
N LEU A 66 8.81 11.64 -8.96
CA LEU A 66 8.15 10.34 -8.86
C LEU A 66 8.36 9.72 -7.47
N SER A 67 9.59 9.76 -6.97
CA SER A 67 9.91 9.23 -5.63
C SER A 67 9.15 9.98 -4.52
N LEU A 68 9.09 11.31 -4.60
CA LEU A 68 8.35 12.15 -3.65
C LEU A 68 6.83 11.91 -3.73
N GLU A 69 6.27 11.66 -4.91
CA GLU A 69 4.86 11.33 -5.08
C GLU A 69 4.50 10.00 -4.42
N PHE A 70 5.31 8.96 -4.60
CA PHE A 70 5.10 7.67 -3.96
C PHE A 70 5.38 7.70 -2.45
N GLU A 71 6.30 8.54 -1.99
CA GLU A 71 6.54 8.72 -0.55
C GLU A 71 5.35 9.38 0.17
N ARG A 72 4.62 10.26 -0.53
CA ARG A 72 3.40 10.94 -0.02
C ARG A 72 2.17 10.03 0.02
N LYS A 73 2.16 8.91 -0.70
CA LYS A 73 1.05 7.94 -0.64
C LYS A 73 0.89 7.41 0.79
N GLU A 74 -0.35 7.10 1.17
CA GLU A 74 -0.61 6.47 2.46
C GLU A 74 0.16 5.16 2.58
N LYS A 75 0.62 4.84 3.80
CA LYS A 75 1.34 3.59 4.01
C LYS A 75 0.34 2.42 3.86
N PRO A 76 0.75 1.30 3.24
CA PRO A 76 -0.16 0.18 2.94
C PRO A 76 -0.93 -0.38 4.16
N HIS A 77 -0.35 -0.29 5.36
CA HIS A 77 -1.00 -0.74 6.59
C HIS A 77 -2.10 0.22 7.07
N ILE A 78 -1.98 1.53 6.80
CA ILE A 78 -3.02 2.51 7.11
C ILE A 78 -4.19 2.32 6.16
N GLU A 79 -3.90 2.22 4.87
CA GLU A 79 -4.90 1.98 3.83
C GLU A 79 -5.68 0.69 4.08
N ALA A 80 -5.00 -0.41 4.44
CA ALA A 80 -5.66 -1.67 4.78
C ALA A 80 -6.59 -1.57 5.99
N ILE A 81 -6.22 -0.79 7.01
CA ILE A 81 -7.07 -0.56 8.19
C ILE A 81 -8.30 0.29 7.82
N HIS A 82 -8.11 1.33 7.00
CA HIS A 82 -9.23 2.14 6.50
C HIS A 82 -10.21 1.29 5.70
N GLU A 83 -9.73 0.42 4.81
CA GLU A 83 -10.57 -0.49 4.03
C GLU A 83 -11.34 -1.45 4.94
N LEU A 84 -10.67 -2.06 5.93
CA LEU A 84 -11.33 -2.93 6.91
C LEU A 84 -12.48 -2.23 7.65
N VAL A 85 -12.26 -0.99 8.09
CA VAL A 85 -13.21 -0.23 8.91
C VAL A 85 -14.38 0.31 8.08
N LYS A 86 -14.08 0.82 6.88
CA LYS A 86 -15.05 1.52 6.04
C LYS A 86 -15.89 0.58 5.18
N ASP A 87 -15.23 -0.30 4.44
CA ASP A 87 -15.87 -1.11 3.40
C ASP A 87 -15.91 -2.60 3.78
N GLY A 88 -15.05 -3.02 4.72
CA GLY A 88 -14.84 -4.42 5.06
C GLY A 88 -13.89 -5.10 4.07
N ILE A 89 -13.31 -6.23 4.47
CA ILE A 89 -12.44 -7.01 3.61
C ILE A 89 -13.02 -8.41 3.53
N GLU A 90 -13.27 -8.90 2.31
CA GLU A 90 -13.64 -10.28 2.09
C GLU A 90 -12.42 -11.19 2.29
N TYR A 91 -12.57 -12.23 3.12
CA TYR A 91 -11.53 -13.20 3.37
C TYR A 91 -12.12 -14.61 3.48
N ARG A 92 -11.27 -15.61 3.24
CA ARG A 92 -11.62 -17.02 3.38
C ARG A 92 -10.58 -17.75 4.19
N TYR A 93 -11.00 -18.80 4.87
CA TYR A 93 -10.09 -19.69 5.58
C TYR A 93 -9.36 -20.58 4.57
N LYS A 94 -8.08 -20.88 4.86
CA LYS A 94 -7.24 -21.70 3.98
C LYS A 94 -7.79 -23.13 3.79
N ASN A 95 -8.58 -23.61 4.75
CA ASN A 95 -9.13 -24.97 4.78
C ASN A 95 -10.52 -25.08 4.14
N GLU A 96 -11.14 -23.96 3.78
CA GLU A 96 -12.40 -23.96 3.03
C GLU A 96 -12.06 -24.07 1.53
N LYS A 97 -12.47 -25.19 0.93
CA LYS A 97 -12.31 -25.46 -0.52
C LYS A 97 -13.36 -24.70 -1.32
#